data_AF-A0A955LDY0-F1
#
_entry.id   AF-A0A955LDY0-F1
#
_cell.length_a   1.000
_cell.length_b   1.000
_cell.length_c   1.000
_cell.angle_alpha   90.00
_cell.angle_beta   90.00
_cell.angle_gamma   90.00
#
_symmetry.space_group_name_H-M   'P 1'
#
loop_
_entity.id
_entity.type
_entity.pdbx_description
1 polymer ?
#
loop_
_entity_poly.entity_id
_entity_poly.type
_entity_poly.pdbx_seq_one_letter_code
_entity_poly.pdbx_strand_id
1 'polypeptide(L)'
;MPYPDDLDDSACAWSSLYLFDSKSLKPEGLAIITKVLSAIEKMPGGPYRSWVVSPEAKEVWQDVDIAVNANVAYFLQLLEIELPNLNSYLDKALIEKGYHSQYYASEYPILYFLSRLNLKNSNLVIEYLESKVDSELVEGSVLKTALVANSLRNLNRWPSYQKVVNILAGLTIDEIKEEPFCLDPSLGGIKYFAGSKGLTASYVYRALTSNKVSSSTTRLSTYENVHRQVLINAWSKVDRGSLLGKELKLFSSIQSSKDVNREITTFPYWFATNFSRNNKFNEQVIRLCEASFWGWIAYTIFDDFLDEEGQTKQLPLACLAQRELTKIYDSFDNAQITFCFNRLMKEVDEANAYEVTSLRSTNHNPQKIVPDLASIASKSVGHLLGPLSFLIMARVDQAQIEMIERILRSYLVLKQLNDDLHDWEQDLQSGQINPVTSRLRVSTGVKASLIDLKMIFWKKIIDEFDYESEKIAKSAQKLINKQKVVKADFLTCLIDQFRGSIKRTVESKEESISFIKTFVK
;
A
#
# COMPACT_ATOMS: atom_id res chain seq x y z
N MET A 1 -47.72 24.93 -5.67
CA MET A 1 -48.28 23.57 -5.59
C MET A 1 -47.20 22.68 -4.98
N PRO A 2 -47.54 21.70 -4.13
CA PRO A 2 -46.58 20.68 -3.75
C PRO A 2 -46.11 19.92 -4.99
N TYR A 3 -44.87 19.45 -4.97
CA TYR A 3 -44.33 18.60 -6.02
C TYR A 3 -45.10 17.26 -6.06
N PRO A 4 -45.30 16.67 -7.25
CA PRO A 4 -45.77 15.28 -7.35
C PRO A 4 -44.75 14.33 -6.71
N ASP A 5 -45.19 13.11 -6.37
CA ASP A 5 -44.26 12.04 -5.99
C ASP A 5 -43.31 11.72 -7.16
N ASP A 6 -42.05 11.41 -6.86
CA ASP A 6 -41.04 11.08 -7.85
C ASP A 6 -40.42 9.68 -7.63
N LEU A 7 -39.79 9.15 -8.68
CA LEU A 7 -39.14 7.86 -8.66
C LEU A 7 -37.74 7.88 -8.03
N ASP A 8 -37.09 9.04 -7.88
CA ASP A 8 -35.74 9.11 -7.31
C ASP A 8 -35.76 8.74 -5.82
N ASP A 9 -36.60 9.45 -5.07
CA ASP A 9 -36.82 9.21 -3.65
C ASP A 9 -37.49 7.86 -3.42
N SER A 10 -38.50 7.53 -4.24
CA SER A 10 -39.23 6.26 -4.13
C SER A 10 -38.31 5.06 -4.34
N ALA A 11 -37.49 5.04 -5.40
CA ALA A 11 -36.58 3.92 -5.66
C ALA A 11 -35.47 3.80 -4.61
N CYS A 12 -34.95 4.92 -4.09
CA CYS A 12 -34.02 4.94 -2.96
C CYS A 12 -34.66 4.35 -1.69
N ALA A 13 -35.91 4.71 -1.40
CA ALA A 13 -36.66 4.20 -0.26
C ALA A 13 -36.94 2.70 -0.40
N TRP A 14 -37.41 2.24 -1.56
CA TRP A 14 -37.66 0.82 -1.82
C TRP A 14 -36.39 -0.01 -1.69
N SER A 15 -35.28 0.46 -2.26
CA SER A 15 -33.97 -0.20 -2.12
C SER A 15 -33.53 -0.28 -0.66
N SER A 16 -33.71 0.80 0.10
CA SER A 16 -33.31 0.86 1.51
C SER A 16 -34.15 -0.07 2.38
N LEU A 17 -35.47 -0.11 2.17
CA LEU A 17 -36.38 -1.04 2.84
C LEU A 17 -36.01 -2.49 2.54
N TYR A 18 -35.76 -2.81 1.26
CA TYR A 18 -35.36 -4.15 0.85
C TYR A 18 -34.04 -4.60 1.50
N LEU A 19 -33.02 -3.73 1.52
CA LEU A 19 -31.72 -4.02 2.11
C LEU A 19 -31.76 -4.12 3.64
N PHE A 20 -32.66 -3.39 4.29
CA PHE A 20 -32.85 -3.46 5.74
C PHE A 20 -33.56 -4.75 6.17
N ASP A 21 -34.67 -5.07 5.51
CA ASP A 21 -35.41 -6.31 5.70
C ASP A 21 -36.14 -6.66 4.40
N SER A 22 -35.67 -7.69 3.70
CA SER A 22 -36.27 -8.12 2.43
C SER A 22 -37.71 -8.61 2.58
N LYS A 23 -38.17 -8.93 3.79
CA LYS A 23 -39.56 -9.31 4.08
C LYS A 23 -40.50 -8.11 4.30
N SER A 24 -39.95 -6.91 4.41
CA SER A 24 -40.74 -5.68 4.59
C SER A 24 -41.55 -5.32 3.33
N LEU A 25 -41.06 -5.68 2.15
CA LEU A 25 -41.75 -5.53 0.87
C LEU A 25 -42.61 -6.76 0.57
N LYS A 26 -43.87 -6.71 1.03
CA LYS A 26 -44.86 -7.76 0.78
C LYS A 26 -45.28 -7.81 -0.71
N PRO A 27 -45.83 -8.94 -1.19
CA PRO A 27 -46.29 -9.08 -2.57
C PRO A 27 -47.25 -7.98 -3.04
N GLU A 28 -48.11 -7.48 -2.15
CA GLU A 28 -49.05 -6.39 -2.48
C GLU A 28 -48.31 -5.09 -2.77
N GLY A 29 -47.24 -4.80 -2.03
CA GLY A 29 -46.38 -3.63 -2.25
C GLY A 29 -45.62 -3.73 -3.57
N LEU A 30 -45.06 -4.90 -3.88
CA LEU A 30 -44.42 -5.15 -5.18
C LEU A 30 -45.40 -5.00 -6.35
N ALA A 31 -46.65 -5.47 -6.21
CA ALA A 31 -47.68 -5.29 -7.23
C ALA A 31 -48.03 -3.80 -7.46
N ILE A 32 -48.04 -2.98 -6.41
CA ILE A 32 -48.23 -1.53 -6.53
C ILE A 32 -47.04 -0.89 -7.25
N ILE A 33 -45.81 -1.23 -6.86
CA ILE A 33 -44.59 -0.73 -7.51
C ILE A 33 -44.60 -1.07 -9.00
N THR A 34 -44.91 -2.32 -9.36
CA THR A 34 -45.02 -2.74 -10.77
C THR A 34 -46.07 -1.92 -11.52
N LYS A 35 -47.26 -1.68 -10.94
CA LYS A 35 -48.29 -0.84 -11.57
C LYS A 35 -47.81 0.60 -11.79
N VAL A 36 -47.11 1.18 -10.82
CA VAL A 36 -46.54 2.53 -10.93
C VAL A 36 -45.51 2.56 -12.06
N LEU A 37 -44.54 1.63 -12.06
CA LEU A 37 -43.50 1.58 -13.09
C LEU A 37 -44.08 1.37 -14.50
N SER A 38 -45.06 0.47 -14.66
CA SER A 38 -45.74 0.27 -15.95
C SER A 38 -46.55 1.48 -16.42
N ALA A 39 -47.05 2.30 -15.50
CA ALA A 39 -47.82 3.49 -15.87
C ALA A 39 -46.95 4.66 -16.36
N ILE A 40 -45.67 4.69 -15.97
CA ILE A 40 -44.75 5.81 -16.23
C ILE A 40 -43.53 5.43 -17.07
N GLU A 41 -43.50 4.21 -17.60
CA GLU A 41 -42.47 3.78 -18.54
C GLU A 41 -42.64 4.48 -19.89
N LYS A 42 -41.54 4.95 -20.48
CA LYS A 42 -41.54 5.54 -21.82
C LYS A 42 -41.67 4.47 -22.91
N MET A 43 -41.22 3.27 -22.59
CA MET A 43 -41.35 2.06 -23.39
C MET A 43 -41.33 0.84 -22.47
N PRO A 44 -41.83 -0.33 -22.92
CA PRO A 44 -41.90 -1.52 -22.07
C PRO A 44 -40.57 -1.85 -21.42
N GLY A 45 -40.54 -1.89 -20.09
CA GLY A 45 -39.33 -2.17 -19.31
C GLY A 45 -38.37 -0.97 -19.17
N GLY A 46 -38.87 0.26 -19.31
CA GLY A 46 -38.10 1.50 -19.13
C GLY A 46 -37.35 2.01 -20.38
N PRO A 47 -36.75 3.21 -20.34
CA PRO A 47 -36.60 4.06 -19.16
C PRO A 47 -37.91 4.68 -18.68
N TYR A 48 -37.94 5.08 -17.42
CA TYR A 48 -39.09 5.61 -16.70
C TYR A 48 -39.01 7.13 -16.61
N ARG A 49 -40.19 7.76 -16.57
CA ARG A 49 -40.30 9.20 -16.27
C ARG A 49 -39.99 9.45 -14.80
N SER A 50 -39.39 10.61 -14.51
CA SER A 50 -38.94 10.94 -13.17
C SER A 50 -40.09 11.15 -12.18
N TRP A 51 -41.20 11.73 -12.64
CA TRP A 51 -42.36 12.05 -11.81
C TRP A 51 -43.51 11.06 -12.01
N VAL A 52 -44.21 10.74 -10.92
CA VAL A 52 -45.41 9.89 -10.92
C VAL A 52 -46.63 10.76 -11.25
N VAL A 53 -46.81 11.03 -12.54
CA VAL A 53 -47.89 11.89 -13.06
C VAL A 53 -48.64 11.20 -14.20
N SER A 54 -49.86 11.69 -14.51
CA SER A 54 -50.61 11.17 -15.66
C SER A 54 -49.91 11.56 -16.98
N PRO A 55 -50.14 10.81 -18.08
CA PRO A 55 -49.59 11.16 -19.40
C PRO A 55 -50.00 12.55 -19.91
N GLU A 56 -51.11 13.10 -19.41
CA GLU A 56 -51.63 14.43 -19.76
C GLU A 56 -51.04 15.56 -18.91
N ALA A 57 -50.20 15.24 -17.91
CA ALA A 57 -49.53 16.26 -17.11
C ALA A 57 -48.56 17.10 -17.95
N LYS A 58 -48.29 18.33 -17.49
CA LYS A 58 -47.40 19.28 -18.18
C LYS A 58 -46.05 18.65 -18.52
N GLU A 59 -45.51 19.00 -19.67
CA GLU A 59 -44.26 18.46 -20.23
C GLU A 59 -43.07 18.50 -19.26
N VAL A 60 -43.00 19.53 -18.41
CA VAL A 60 -41.96 19.67 -17.38
C VAL A 60 -41.91 18.50 -16.38
N TRP A 61 -43.00 17.74 -16.23
CA TRP A 61 -43.09 16.58 -15.35
C TRP A 61 -42.94 15.24 -16.09
N GLN A 62 -42.69 15.27 -17.40
CA GLN A 62 -42.60 14.07 -18.24
C GLN A 62 -41.15 13.72 -18.60
N ASP A 63 -40.18 14.33 -17.91
CA ASP A 63 -38.76 14.13 -18.17
C ASP A 63 -38.29 12.71 -17.82
N VAL A 64 -37.16 12.33 -18.41
CA VAL A 64 -36.48 11.05 -18.14
C VAL A 64 -35.05 11.39 -17.76
N ASP A 65 -34.71 11.16 -16.50
CA ASP A 65 -33.39 11.48 -15.96
C ASP A 65 -32.57 10.21 -15.66
N ILE A 66 -31.26 10.31 -15.87
CA ILE A 66 -30.31 9.21 -15.70
C ILE A 66 -30.15 8.78 -14.25
N ALA A 67 -30.14 9.71 -13.29
CA ALA A 67 -29.95 9.40 -11.88
C ALA A 67 -31.14 8.58 -11.35
N VAL A 68 -32.34 9.03 -11.69
CA VAL A 68 -33.61 8.38 -11.34
C VAL A 68 -33.66 6.96 -11.90
N ASN A 69 -33.36 6.81 -13.19
CA ASN A 69 -33.39 5.51 -13.83
C ASN A 69 -32.29 4.56 -13.33
N ALA A 70 -31.13 5.08 -12.89
CA ALA A 70 -30.10 4.29 -12.23
C ALA A 70 -30.55 3.82 -10.83
N ASN A 71 -31.31 4.63 -10.08
CA ASN A 71 -31.92 4.23 -8.81
C ASN A 71 -33.00 3.15 -9.00
N VAL A 72 -33.87 3.30 -10.01
CA VAL A 72 -34.87 2.29 -10.37
C VAL A 72 -34.20 0.98 -10.79
N ALA A 73 -33.20 1.04 -11.68
CA ALA A 73 -32.44 -0.14 -12.11
C ALA A 73 -31.78 -0.85 -10.93
N TYR A 74 -31.24 -0.10 -9.96
CA TYR A 74 -30.61 -0.68 -8.78
C TYR A 74 -31.61 -1.45 -7.92
N PHE A 75 -32.79 -0.88 -7.67
CA PHE A 75 -33.86 -1.57 -6.95
C PHE A 75 -34.26 -2.87 -7.66
N LEU A 76 -34.49 -2.82 -8.97
CA LEU A 76 -34.87 -4.00 -9.75
C LEU A 76 -33.77 -5.07 -9.76
N GLN A 77 -32.50 -4.67 -9.82
CA GLN A 77 -31.37 -5.60 -9.72
C GLN A 77 -31.31 -6.30 -8.34
N LEU A 78 -31.69 -5.62 -7.25
CA LEU A 78 -31.79 -6.27 -5.92
C LEU A 78 -32.86 -7.38 -5.89
N LEU A 79 -33.86 -7.29 -6.76
CA LEU A 79 -34.89 -8.32 -6.97
C LEU A 79 -34.50 -9.34 -8.05
N GLU A 80 -33.27 -9.27 -8.57
CA GLU A 80 -32.77 -10.10 -9.68
C GLU A 80 -33.58 -9.92 -10.98
N ILE A 81 -34.14 -8.72 -11.19
CA ILE A 81 -34.90 -8.35 -12.39
C ILE A 81 -34.02 -7.53 -13.33
N GLU A 82 -33.80 -8.04 -14.55
CA GLU A 82 -33.10 -7.33 -15.61
C GLU A 82 -34.07 -6.85 -16.69
N LEU A 83 -33.93 -5.59 -17.10
CA LEU A 83 -34.75 -4.98 -18.15
C LEU A 83 -33.85 -4.46 -19.28
N PRO A 84 -33.85 -5.10 -20.46
CA PRO A 84 -32.94 -4.76 -21.55
C PRO A 84 -33.03 -3.31 -22.04
N ASN A 85 -34.24 -2.72 -22.07
CA ASN A 85 -34.43 -1.36 -22.55
C ASN A 85 -33.89 -0.32 -21.55
N LEU A 86 -34.13 -0.51 -20.25
CA LEU A 86 -33.52 0.30 -19.19
C LEU A 86 -32.00 0.18 -19.19
N ASN A 87 -31.46 -1.04 -19.27
CA ASN A 87 -30.02 -1.27 -19.29
C ASN A 87 -29.37 -0.64 -20.53
N SER A 88 -30.00 -0.77 -21.71
CA SER A 88 -29.54 -0.14 -22.95
C SER A 88 -29.53 1.38 -22.86
N TYR A 89 -30.56 1.98 -22.24
CA TYR A 89 -30.62 3.42 -22.00
C TYR A 89 -29.45 3.89 -21.11
N LEU A 90 -29.17 3.19 -20.02
CA LEU A 90 -28.06 3.52 -19.11
C LEU A 90 -26.68 3.28 -19.75
N ASP A 91 -26.50 2.16 -20.47
CA ASP A 91 -25.27 1.85 -21.21
C ASP A 91 -24.98 2.89 -22.30
N LYS A 92 -26.02 3.34 -23.01
CA LYS A 92 -25.87 4.41 -24.02
C LYS A 92 -25.35 5.70 -23.37
N ALA A 93 -25.87 6.07 -22.20
CA ALA A 93 -25.40 7.25 -21.49
C ALA A 93 -23.93 7.13 -21.05
N LEU A 94 -23.45 5.91 -20.70
CA LEU A 94 -22.03 5.66 -20.43
C LEU A 94 -21.16 5.92 -21.66
N ILE A 95 -21.56 5.41 -22.82
CA ILE A 95 -20.83 5.56 -24.09
C ILE A 95 -20.75 7.03 -24.50
N GLU A 96 -21.85 7.76 -24.35
CA GLU A 96 -21.94 9.19 -24.69
C GLU A 96 -21.31 10.11 -23.63
N LYS A 97 -20.80 9.55 -22.52
CA LYS A 97 -20.29 10.30 -21.35
C LYS A 97 -21.33 11.28 -20.77
N GLY A 98 -22.60 10.92 -20.86
CA GLY A 98 -23.75 11.72 -20.42
C GLY A 98 -23.99 11.62 -18.91
N TYR A 99 -23.01 11.95 -18.08
CA TYR A 99 -23.11 11.85 -16.61
C TYR A 99 -23.84 13.04 -15.95
N HIS A 100 -24.74 13.69 -16.67
CA HIS A 100 -25.45 14.87 -16.21
C HIS A 100 -26.89 14.54 -15.84
N SER A 101 -27.33 15.04 -14.69
CA SER A 101 -28.71 15.01 -14.25
C SER A 101 -29.19 16.43 -13.96
N GLN A 102 -30.46 16.70 -14.24
CA GLN A 102 -31.05 18.01 -13.92
C GLN A 102 -31.33 18.20 -12.43
N TYR A 103 -31.24 17.13 -11.63
CA TYR A 103 -31.54 17.11 -10.21
C TYR A 103 -30.29 17.13 -9.32
N TYR A 104 -29.10 16.92 -9.88
CA TYR A 104 -27.85 16.80 -9.11
C TYR A 104 -26.83 17.87 -9.49
N ALA A 105 -26.08 18.34 -8.49
CA ALA A 105 -25.16 19.47 -8.64
C ALA A 105 -23.85 19.12 -9.38
N SER A 106 -23.53 17.84 -9.50
CA SER A 106 -22.32 17.33 -10.17
C SER A 106 -22.55 15.93 -10.73
N GLU A 107 -21.59 15.41 -11.49
CA GLU A 107 -21.65 14.06 -12.06
C GLU A 107 -21.43 12.94 -11.03
N TYR A 108 -20.84 13.23 -9.88
CA TYR A 108 -20.40 12.20 -8.91
C TYR A 108 -21.54 11.37 -8.30
N PRO A 109 -22.71 11.94 -7.94
CA PRO A 109 -23.87 11.15 -7.55
C PRO A 109 -24.32 10.18 -8.65
N ILE A 110 -24.33 10.63 -9.91
CA ILE A 110 -24.72 9.81 -11.07
C ILE A 110 -23.74 8.64 -11.23
N LEU A 111 -22.43 8.93 -11.21
CA LEU A 111 -21.38 7.90 -11.30
C LEU A 111 -21.49 6.89 -10.15
N TYR A 112 -21.81 7.36 -8.94
CA TYR A 112 -22.09 6.47 -7.81
C TYR A 112 -23.32 5.59 -8.06
N PHE A 113 -24.42 6.15 -8.56
CA PHE A 113 -25.61 5.36 -8.82
C PHE A 113 -25.38 4.29 -9.88
N LEU A 114 -24.69 4.64 -10.97
CA LEU A 114 -24.33 3.73 -12.06
C LEU A 114 -23.34 2.66 -11.59
N SER A 115 -22.40 2.99 -10.70
CA SER A 115 -21.41 2.02 -10.18
C SER A 115 -22.03 0.85 -9.41
N ARG A 116 -23.27 0.98 -8.92
CA ARG A 116 -23.98 -0.09 -8.20
C ARG A 116 -24.56 -1.15 -9.14
N LEU A 117 -24.55 -0.89 -10.45
CA LEU A 117 -25.18 -1.71 -11.47
C LEU A 117 -24.15 -2.57 -12.19
N ASN A 118 -24.59 -3.72 -12.72
CA ASN A 118 -23.77 -4.59 -13.56
C ASN A 118 -23.95 -4.27 -15.06
N LEU A 119 -23.55 -3.07 -15.48
CA LEU A 119 -23.69 -2.61 -16.88
C LEU A 119 -22.53 -3.09 -17.76
N LYS A 120 -22.79 -3.29 -19.06
CA LYS A 120 -21.78 -3.82 -20.01
C LYS A 120 -20.58 -2.90 -20.15
N ASN A 121 -20.80 -1.58 -20.11
CA ASN A 121 -19.75 -0.58 -20.31
C ASN A 121 -19.24 0.04 -19.00
N SER A 122 -19.34 -0.67 -17.88
CA SER A 122 -18.91 -0.19 -16.56
C SER A 122 -17.41 0.21 -16.51
N ASN A 123 -16.58 -0.34 -17.41
CA ASN A 123 -15.17 0.06 -17.55
C ASN A 123 -14.99 1.55 -17.89
N LEU A 124 -15.93 2.17 -18.61
CA LEU A 124 -15.87 3.61 -18.91
C LEU A 124 -16.01 4.47 -17.65
N VAL A 125 -16.81 4.01 -16.67
CA VAL A 125 -16.92 4.66 -15.35
C VAL A 125 -15.62 4.48 -14.57
N ILE A 126 -14.99 3.29 -14.65
CA ILE A 126 -13.70 3.02 -14.01
C ILE A 126 -12.62 3.97 -14.55
N GLU A 127 -12.47 4.05 -15.87
CA GLU A 127 -11.49 4.93 -16.53
C GLU A 127 -11.72 6.41 -16.15
N TYR A 128 -12.98 6.85 -16.15
CA TYR A 128 -13.33 8.21 -15.75
C TYR A 128 -12.93 8.47 -14.30
N LEU A 129 -13.34 7.60 -13.36
CA LEU A 129 -13.04 7.78 -11.94
C LEU A 129 -11.53 7.71 -11.66
N GLU A 130 -10.81 6.75 -12.24
CA GLU A 130 -9.37 6.57 -12.04
C GLU A 130 -8.57 7.77 -12.58
N SER A 131 -9.00 8.39 -13.69
CA SER A 131 -8.41 9.64 -14.19
C SER A 131 -8.54 10.82 -13.21
N LYS A 132 -9.48 10.75 -12.25
CA LYS A 132 -9.73 11.79 -11.25
C LYS A 132 -9.12 11.48 -9.87
N VAL A 133 -8.58 10.27 -9.66
CA VAL A 133 -8.00 9.85 -8.37
C VAL A 133 -6.74 10.63 -8.02
N ASP A 134 -5.94 11.03 -9.01
CA ASP A 134 -4.66 11.72 -8.79
C ASP A 134 -4.77 13.27 -8.87
N SER A 135 -5.95 13.83 -9.20
CA SER A 135 -6.18 15.29 -9.25
C SER A 135 -6.61 15.86 -7.88
N GLU A 136 -5.63 16.17 -7.04
CA GLU A 136 -5.58 17.01 -5.82
C GLU A 136 -6.69 16.98 -4.73
N LEU A 137 -7.89 16.38 -4.87
CA LEU A 137 -8.82 15.93 -3.80
C LEU A 137 -10.26 15.61 -4.30
N VAL A 138 -10.54 15.57 -5.62
CA VAL A 138 -11.89 15.75 -6.19
C VAL A 138 -12.44 17.19 -5.96
N GLU A 139 -11.55 18.19 -5.95
CA GLU A 139 -11.85 19.63 -5.76
C GLU A 139 -12.13 20.07 -4.30
N GLY A 140 -11.57 19.36 -3.31
CA GLY A 140 -11.68 19.75 -1.90
C GLY A 140 -13.04 19.46 -1.24
N SER A 141 -13.88 18.64 -1.90
CA SER A 141 -15.20 18.23 -1.42
C SER A 141 -15.15 16.84 -0.78
N VAL A 142 -15.56 16.76 0.49
CA VAL A 142 -15.65 15.51 1.26
C VAL A 142 -16.72 14.59 0.66
N LEU A 143 -17.85 15.14 0.25
CA LEU A 143 -18.96 14.38 -0.34
C LEU A 143 -18.57 13.76 -1.68
N LYS A 144 -17.97 14.53 -2.60
CA LYS A 144 -17.50 14.01 -3.89
C LYS A 144 -16.45 12.92 -3.69
N THR A 145 -15.50 13.13 -2.76
CA THR A 145 -14.50 12.12 -2.38
C THR A 145 -15.16 10.82 -1.89
N ALA A 146 -16.17 10.92 -1.02
CA ALA A 146 -16.92 9.77 -0.53
C ALA A 146 -17.70 9.05 -1.63
N LEU A 147 -18.31 9.77 -2.57
CA LEU A 147 -19.02 9.19 -3.70
C LEU A 147 -18.06 8.46 -4.65
N VAL A 148 -16.88 9.03 -4.95
CA VAL A 148 -15.83 8.37 -5.76
C VAL A 148 -15.36 7.10 -5.07
N ALA A 149 -15.06 7.15 -3.77
CA ALA A 149 -14.65 5.96 -3.01
C ALA A 149 -15.72 4.86 -3.09
N ASN A 150 -16.98 5.19 -2.78
CA ASN A 150 -18.06 4.22 -2.86
C ASN A 150 -18.25 3.67 -4.29
N SER A 151 -18.01 4.47 -5.32
CA SER A 151 -18.11 4.05 -6.72
C SER A 151 -17.02 3.05 -7.11
N LEU A 152 -15.76 3.39 -6.84
CA LEU A 152 -14.61 2.50 -7.08
C LEU A 152 -14.75 1.19 -6.32
N ARG A 153 -15.33 1.23 -5.13
CA ARG A 153 -15.64 0.05 -4.34
C ARG A 153 -16.68 -0.84 -5.01
N ASN A 154 -17.82 -0.30 -5.44
CA ASN A 154 -18.85 -1.10 -6.10
C ASN A 154 -18.30 -1.77 -7.38
N LEU A 155 -17.34 -1.11 -8.04
CA LEU A 155 -16.65 -1.59 -9.24
C LEU A 155 -15.42 -2.47 -8.96
N ASN A 156 -15.17 -2.85 -7.70
CA ASN A 156 -14.05 -3.69 -7.27
C ASN A 156 -12.65 -3.15 -7.63
N ARG A 157 -12.47 -1.83 -7.67
CA ARG A 157 -11.20 -1.16 -7.99
C ARG A 157 -10.41 -0.82 -6.73
N TRP A 158 -9.98 -1.87 -6.02
CA TRP A 158 -9.37 -1.76 -4.68
C TRP A 158 -8.16 -0.83 -4.57
N PRO A 159 -7.17 -0.81 -5.50
CA PRO A 159 -6.03 0.10 -5.39
C PRO A 159 -6.45 1.57 -5.43
N SER A 160 -7.30 1.93 -6.39
CA SER A 160 -7.84 3.27 -6.57
C SER A 160 -8.76 3.66 -5.41
N TYR A 161 -9.62 2.75 -4.98
CA TYR A 161 -10.45 2.90 -3.79
C TYR A 161 -9.63 3.19 -2.53
N GLN A 162 -8.53 2.44 -2.31
CA GLN A 162 -7.70 2.59 -1.12
C GLN A 162 -7.00 3.96 -1.08
N LYS A 163 -6.55 4.47 -2.24
CA LYS A 163 -6.03 5.84 -2.35
C LYS A 163 -7.05 6.86 -1.85
N VAL A 164 -8.30 6.78 -2.33
CA VAL A 164 -9.37 7.74 -2.00
C VAL A 164 -9.87 7.58 -0.56
N VAL A 165 -10.06 6.35 -0.07
CA VAL A 165 -10.51 6.09 1.31
C VAL A 165 -9.48 6.51 2.35
N ASN A 166 -8.19 6.44 2.03
CA ASN A 166 -7.15 6.91 2.94
C ASN A 166 -7.26 8.40 3.27
N ILE A 167 -7.80 9.19 2.34
CA ILE A 167 -8.10 10.61 2.53
C ILE A 167 -9.26 10.76 3.53
N LEU A 168 -10.36 10.05 3.30
CA LEU A 168 -11.56 10.10 4.16
C LEU A 168 -11.27 9.63 5.60
N ALA A 169 -10.40 8.65 5.75
CA ALA A 169 -10.01 8.10 7.05
C ALA A 169 -9.19 9.09 7.92
N GLY A 170 -8.67 10.17 7.33
CA GLY A 170 -7.98 11.23 8.06
C GLY A 170 -8.91 12.33 8.60
N LEU A 171 -10.19 12.30 8.25
CA LEU A 171 -11.16 13.31 8.64
C LEU A 171 -11.70 13.05 10.05
N THR A 172 -11.77 14.10 10.85
CA THR A 172 -12.55 14.19 12.07
C THR A 172 -14.03 14.46 11.75
N ILE A 173 -14.93 14.15 12.68
CA ILE A 173 -16.37 14.38 12.50
C ILE A 173 -16.73 15.86 12.35
N ASP A 174 -15.87 16.76 12.83
CA ASP A 174 -16.02 18.21 12.73
C ASP A 174 -15.60 18.74 11.36
N GLU A 175 -14.69 18.03 10.68
CA GLU A 175 -14.28 18.34 9.30
C GLU A 175 -15.35 17.92 8.27
N ILE A 176 -16.29 17.04 8.64
CA ILE A 176 -17.43 16.68 7.80
C ILE A 176 -18.47 17.80 7.84
N LYS A 177 -18.60 18.52 6.73
CA LYS A 177 -19.57 19.61 6.54
C LYS A 177 -20.72 19.18 5.63
N GLU A 178 -21.80 19.96 5.68
CA GLU A 178 -22.84 19.90 4.66
C GLU A 178 -22.27 20.38 3.33
N GLU A 179 -22.52 19.59 2.28
CA GLU A 179 -22.06 19.89 0.93
C GLU A 179 -23.22 19.69 -0.07
N PRO A 180 -23.28 20.49 -1.14
CA PRO A 180 -24.28 20.34 -2.21
C PRO A 180 -24.35 18.91 -2.76
N PHE A 181 -25.51 18.28 -2.68
CA PHE A 181 -25.79 16.98 -3.27
C PHE A 181 -26.77 17.10 -4.44
N CYS A 182 -27.94 17.66 -4.19
CA CYS A 182 -29.00 17.86 -5.18
C CYS A 182 -29.34 19.34 -5.37
N LEU A 183 -30.07 19.62 -6.45
CA LEU A 183 -30.59 20.94 -6.77
C LEU A 183 -32.01 21.06 -6.23
N ASP A 184 -32.23 22.06 -5.38
CA ASP A 184 -33.55 22.41 -4.89
C ASP A 184 -34.32 23.23 -5.94
N PRO A 185 -35.67 23.24 -5.84
CA PRO A 185 -36.54 24.14 -6.59
C PRO A 185 -36.03 25.57 -6.67
N SER A 186 -36.07 26.16 -7.86
CA SER A 186 -35.69 27.57 -8.01
C SER A 186 -36.74 28.50 -7.39
N LEU A 187 -36.43 29.14 -6.26
CA LEU A 187 -37.27 30.18 -5.66
C LEU A 187 -36.92 31.53 -6.28
N GLY A 188 -37.88 32.16 -6.98
CA GLY A 188 -37.65 33.45 -7.64
C GLY A 188 -36.63 33.41 -8.80
N GLY A 189 -36.44 32.25 -9.43
CA GLY A 189 -35.48 32.08 -10.53
C GLY A 189 -34.04 31.79 -10.10
N ILE A 190 -33.77 31.70 -8.80
CA ILE A 190 -32.45 31.37 -8.24
C ILE A 190 -32.42 29.88 -7.90
N LYS A 191 -31.42 29.15 -8.42
CA LYS A 191 -31.20 27.74 -8.06
C LYS A 191 -30.61 27.63 -6.66
N TYR A 192 -31.15 26.72 -5.85
CA TYR A 192 -30.64 26.39 -4.52
C TYR A 192 -29.97 25.03 -4.55
N PHE A 193 -28.97 24.84 -3.70
CA PHE A 193 -28.28 23.57 -3.53
C PHE A 193 -28.69 22.97 -2.19
N ALA A 194 -29.18 21.74 -2.21
CA ALA A 194 -29.54 21.00 -1.01
C ALA A 194 -28.47 19.97 -0.68
N GLY A 195 -28.22 19.82 0.62
CA GLY A 195 -27.26 18.90 1.19
C GLY A 195 -27.40 18.88 2.70
N SER A 196 -26.89 17.84 3.35
CA SER A 196 -26.87 17.80 4.81
C SER A 196 -25.60 17.15 5.34
N LYS A 197 -25.16 17.60 6.51
CA LYS A 197 -24.03 16.97 7.22
C LYS A 197 -24.27 15.48 7.45
N GLY A 198 -25.52 15.09 7.76
CA GLY A 198 -25.90 13.69 7.93
C GLY A 198 -25.73 12.84 6.67
N LEU A 199 -26.10 13.39 5.51
CA LEU A 199 -25.90 12.73 4.21
C LEU A 199 -24.41 12.59 3.87
N THR A 200 -23.62 13.66 4.01
CA THR A 200 -22.17 13.59 3.78
C THR A 200 -21.52 12.56 4.70
N ALA A 201 -21.86 12.61 6.00
CA ALA A 201 -21.35 11.67 6.99
C ALA A 201 -21.75 10.23 6.67
N SER A 202 -22.96 9.97 6.16
CA SER A 202 -23.40 8.61 5.83
C SER A 202 -22.62 8.03 4.65
N TYR A 203 -22.31 8.83 3.62
CA TYR A 203 -21.47 8.40 2.51
C TYR A 203 -20.01 8.18 2.92
N VAL A 204 -19.46 9.06 3.77
CA VAL A 204 -18.12 8.88 4.35
C VAL A 204 -18.08 7.60 5.20
N TYR A 205 -19.07 7.43 6.08
CA TYR A 205 -19.20 6.22 6.89
C TYR A 205 -19.31 4.98 6.02
N ARG A 206 -20.15 4.98 4.97
CA ARG A 206 -20.28 3.86 4.03
C ARG A 206 -18.97 3.53 3.32
N ALA A 207 -18.20 4.55 2.92
CA ALA A 207 -16.88 4.36 2.32
C ALA A 207 -15.87 3.77 3.32
N LEU A 208 -16.00 4.08 4.61
CA LEU A 208 -15.08 3.60 5.65
C LEU A 208 -15.46 2.24 6.25
N THR A 209 -16.76 1.89 6.26
CA THR A 209 -17.28 0.78 7.10
C THR A 209 -17.46 -0.55 6.38
N SER A 210 -17.07 -0.63 5.11
CA SER A 210 -17.38 -1.80 4.33
C SER A 210 -16.36 -2.93 4.37
N ASN A 211 -16.55 -3.77 5.37
CA ASN A 211 -16.25 -5.19 5.31
C ASN A 211 -17.57 -5.94 5.39
N LYS A 212 -18.12 -6.40 4.25
CA LYS A 212 -19.17 -7.44 4.12
C LYS A 212 -19.60 -7.67 2.66
N VAL A 213 -18.83 -8.45 1.90
CA VAL A 213 -19.32 -9.45 0.91
C VAL A 213 -18.31 -10.60 0.91
N SER A 214 -18.85 -11.81 1.07
CA SER A 214 -18.17 -13.12 1.10
C SER A 214 -17.38 -13.45 2.37
N SER A 215 -17.74 -14.60 2.93
CA SER A 215 -17.18 -15.29 4.08
C SER A 215 -15.77 -15.83 3.81
N SER A 216 -14.84 -14.91 3.56
CA SER A 216 -13.41 -15.11 3.75
C SER A 216 -12.86 -13.85 4.42
N THR A 217 -12.71 -13.91 5.73
CA THR A 217 -12.09 -12.89 6.56
C THR A 217 -10.76 -12.41 5.97
N THR A 218 -10.70 -11.17 5.48
CA THR A 218 -9.44 -10.44 5.41
C THR A 218 -9.61 -9.15 6.20
N ARG A 219 -9.41 -9.27 7.52
CA ARG A 219 -8.96 -8.13 8.34
C ARG A 219 -7.82 -7.47 7.57
N LEU A 220 -7.81 -6.14 7.42
CA LEU A 220 -6.55 -5.42 7.24
C LEU A 220 -5.59 -6.00 8.27
N SER A 221 -4.49 -6.60 7.82
CA SER A 221 -3.58 -7.26 8.75
C SER A 221 -3.12 -6.21 9.77
N THR A 222 -2.96 -6.58 11.04
CA THR A 222 -2.56 -5.61 12.09
C THR A 222 -1.28 -4.83 11.72
N TYR A 223 -0.47 -5.40 10.84
CA TYR A 223 0.70 -4.80 10.19
C TYR A 223 0.40 -3.52 9.39
N GLU A 224 -0.72 -3.47 8.67
CA GLU A 224 -1.09 -2.29 7.88
C GLU A 224 -1.45 -1.10 8.76
N ASN A 225 -2.09 -1.36 9.91
CA ASN A 225 -2.40 -0.33 10.89
C ASN A 225 -1.12 0.23 11.54
N VAL A 226 -0.16 -0.65 11.85
CA VAL A 226 1.15 -0.23 12.40
C VAL A 226 1.91 0.63 11.39
N HIS A 227 2.02 0.18 10.14
CA HIS A 227 2.65 0.96 9.07
C HIS A 227 2.01 2.35 8.94
N ARG A 228 0.67 2.43 8.89
CA ARG A 228 -0.04 3.69 8.79
C ARG A 228 0.25 4.61 9.98
N GLN A 229 0.24 4.07 11.20
CA GLN A 229 0.51 4.84 12.39
C GLN A 229 1.92 5.41 12.39
N VAL A 230 2.91 4.62 11.98
CA VAL A 230 4.31 5.06 11.82
C VAL A 230 4.39 6.24 10.85
N LEU A 231 3.73 6.14 9.69
CA LEU A 231 3.72 7.24 8.72
C LEU A 231 3.02 8.49 9.27
N ILE A 232 1.87 8.35 9.94
CA ILE A 232 1.17 9.50 10.56
C ILE A 232 2.09 10.19 11.57
N ASN A 233 2.77 9.42 12.41
CA ASN A 233 3.66 9.94 13.43
C ASN A 233 4.87 10.64 12.78
N ALA A 234 5.45 10.06 11.74
CA ALA A 234 6.53 10.70 10.98
C ALA A 234 6.07 12.02 10.33
N TRP A 235 4.89 12.03 9.71
CA TRP A 235 4.30 13.21 9.08
C TRP A 235 3.98 14.33 10.06
N SER A 236 3.73 14.01 11.33
CA SER A 236 3.51 15.02 12.37
C SER A 236 4.79 15.80 12.73
N LYS A 237 5.98 15.29 12.37
CA LYS A 237 7.28 15.91 12.70
C LYS A 237 7.75 16.93 11.67
N VAL A 238 7.05 17.05 10.54
CA VAL A 238 7.46 17.89 9.42
C VAL A 238 6.27 18.68 8.90
N ASP A 239 6.46 19.98 8.67
CA ASP A 239 5.48 20.76 7.93
C ASP A 239 5.41 20.25 6.49
N ARG A 240 4.22 19.80 6.05
CA ARG A 240 3.98 19.22 4.72
C ARG A 240 4.23 20.22 3.59
N GLY A 241 4.08 21.53 3.86
CA GLY A 241 4.35 22.59 2.88
C GLY A 241 5.84 22.87 2.69
N SER A 242 6.68 22.49 3.67
CA SER A 242 8.11 22.73 3.65
C SER A 242 8.85 21.87 2.63
N LEU A 243 10.07 22.28 2.26
CA LEU A 243 10.94 21.49 1.38
C LEU A 243 11.19 20.08 1.94
N LEU A 244 11.40 19.96 3.25
CA LEU A 244 11.56 18.69 3.94
C LEU A 244 10.30 17.81 3.85
N GLY A 245 9.12 18.43 3.95
CA GLY A 245 7.84 17.73 3.80
C GLY A 245 7.65 17.17 2.39
N LYS A 246 8.05 17.92 1.37
CA LYS A 246 8.02 17.48 -0.03
C LYS A 246 9.00 16.33 -0.29
N GLU A 247 10.23 16.43 0.21
CA GLU A 247 11.23 15.35 0.07
C GLU A 247 10.81 14.08 0.82
N LEU A 248 10.26 14.20 2.04
CA LEU A 248 9.70 13.06 2.78
C LEU A 248 8.56 12.39 2.01
N LYS A 249 7.74 13.18 1.29
CA LYS A 249 6.62 12.66 0.48
C LYS A 249 7.14 11.83 -0.67
N LEU A 250 8.09 12.40 -1.40
CA LEU A 250 8.72 11.76 -2.54
C LEU A 250 9.41 10.47 -2.10
N PHE A 251 10.23 10.52 -1.06
CA PHE A 251 10.94 9.37 -0.53
C PHE A 251 9.97 8.27 -0.05
N SER A 252 8.95 8.62 0.74
CA SER A 252 7.94 7.66 1.21
C SER A 252 7.15 7.02 0.07
N SER A 253 6.88 7.76 -1.01
CA SER A 253 6.16 7.25 -2.18
C SER A 253 6.98 6.28 -3.01
N ILE A 254 8.27 6.58 -3.23
CA ILE A 254 9.22 5.70 -3.93
C ILE A 254 9.48 4.44 -3.09
N GLN A 255 9.57 4.59 -1.77
CA GLN A 255 9.84 3.45 -0.90
C GLN A 255 8.63 2.53 -0.76
N SER A 256 7.40 3.09 -0.72
CA SER A 256 6.18 2.29 -0.65
C SER A 256 5.98 1.39 -1.89
N SER A 257 6.57 1.72 -3.04
CA SER A 257 6.54 0.86 -4.22
C SER A 257 7.62 -0.23 -4.22
N LYS A 258 8.70 -0.06 -3.44
CA LYS A 258 9.81 -1.03 -3.30
C LYS A 258 9.64 -1.96 -2.09
N ASP A 259 9.13 -1.48 -0.96
CA ASP A 259 8.89 -2.27 0.27
C ASP A 259 7.49 -2.91 0.27
N VAL A 260 7.28 -3.86 -0.65
CA VAL A 260 6.00 -4.57 -0.86
C VAL A 260 5.47 -5.19 0.44
N ASN A 261 6.39 -5.65 1.29
CA ASN A 261 6.11 -6.32 2.55
C ASN A 261 5.99 -5.36 3.75
N ARG A 262 6.27 -4.07 3.56
CA ARG A 262 6.29 -3.03 4.62
C ARG A 262 7.27 -3.35 5.77
N GLU A 263 8.31 -4.14 5.49
CA GLU A 263 9.27 -4.64 6.47
C GLU A 263 9.93 -3.47 7.23
N ILE A 264 10.23 -2.37 6.55
CA ILE A 264 10.92 -1.21 7.13
C ILE A 264 10.14 -0.65 8.33
N THR A 265 8.84 -0.51 8.14
CA THR A 265 7.94 0.12 9.13
C THR A 265 7.30 -0.87 10.10
N THR A 266 7.45 -2.18 9.89
CA THR A 266 6.71 -3.18 10.67
C THR A 266 7.56 -4.30 11.25
N PHE A 267 8.85 -4.40 10.91
CA PHE A 267 9.73 -5.46 11.40
C PHE A 267 9.80 -5.57 12.94
N PRO A 268 9.92 -4.47 13.73
CA PRO A 268 9.89 -4.58 15.19
C PRO A 268 8.55 -5.14 15.70
N TYR A 269 7.45 -4.80 15.04
CA TYR A 269 6.14 -5.33 15.36
C TYR A 269 5.99 -6.82 14.96
N TRP A 270 6.49 -7.23 13.79
CA TRP A 270 6.53 -8.64 13.36
C TRP A 270 7.31 -9.50 14.34
N PHE A 271 8.43 -8.96 14.82
CA PHE A 271 9.24 -9.62 15.82
C PHE A 271 8.48 -9.75 17.15
N ALA A 272 7.84 -8.67 17.61
CA ALA A 272 7.06 -8.66 18.84
C ALA A 272 5.88 -9.63 18.84
N THR A 273 5.14 -9.78 17.73
CA THR A 273 4.00 -10.71 17.61
C THR A 273 4.43 -12.18 17.60
N ASN A 274 5.69 -12.45 17.29
CA ASN A 274 6.30 -13.79 17.31
C ASN A 274 7.10 -14.08 18.58
N PHE A 275 7.03 -13.20 19.58
CA PHE A 275 7.59 -13.44 20.90
C PHE A 275 6.75 -14.48 21.67
N SER A 276 7.43 -15.45 22.31
CA SER A 276 6.78 -16.60 22.94
C SER A 276 5.97 -16.28 24.20
N ARG A 277 6.23 -15.14 24.85
CA ARG A 277 5.40 -14.67 25.98
C ARG A 277 4.29 -13.79 25.43
N ASN A 278 3.09 -13.90 26.01
CA ASN A 278 1.96 -13.00 25.74
C ASN A 278 2.33 -11.56 26.12
N ASN A 279 3.02 -10.85 25.23
CA ASN A 279 3.25 -9.42 25.36
C ASN A 279 2.16 -8.72 24.57
N LYS A 280 1.36 -7.90 25.27
CA LYS A 280 0.41 -7.04 24.61
C LYS A 280 1.18 -6.03 23.77
N PHE A 281 0.66 -5.81 22.57
CA PHE A 281 0.97 -4.63 21.78
C PHE A 281 0.92 -3.38 22.67
N ASN A 282 2.02 -2.64 22.73
CA ASN A 282 2.10 -1.40 23.47
C ASN A 282 2.66 -0.30 22.57
N GLU A 283 2.44 0.93 22.98
CA GLU A 283 2.91 2.14 22.30
C GLU A 283 4.42 2.09 22.01
N GLN A 284 5.20 1.45 22.89
CA GLN A 284 6.64 1.37 22.73
C GLN A 284 7.08 0.56 21.50
N VAL A 285 6.34 -0.49 21.10
CA VAL A 285 6.62 -1.24 19.86
C VAL A 285 6.38 -0.35 18.63
N ILE A 286 5.36 0.51 18.65
CA ILE A 286 5.12 1.48 17.57
C ILE A 286 6.28 2.47 17.50
N ARG A 287 6.78 2.95 18.65
CA ARG A 287 7.95 3.83 18.70
C ARG A 287 9.21 3.17 18.13
N LEU A 288 9.42 1.88 18.38
CA LEU A 288 10.50 1.12 17.73
C LEU A 288 10.30 1.03 16.21
N CYS A 289 9.06 0.88 15.74
CA CYS A 289 8.75 0.89 14.31
C CYS A 289 9.00 2.26 13.66
N GLU A 290 8.68 3.36 14.36
CA GLU A 290 9.04 4.73 13.95
C GLU A 290 10.55 4.92 13.89
N ALA A 291 11.28 4.41 14.88
CA ALA A 291 12.74 4.46 14.88
C ALA A 291 13.30 3.69 13.67
N SER A 292 12.79 2.49 13.37
CA SER A 292 13.20 1.74 12.18
C SER A 292 12.95 2.50 10.88
N PHE A 293 11.80 3.20 10.76
CA PHE A 293 11.49 4.02 9.61
C PHE A 293 12.47 5.20 9.44
N TRP A 294 12.71 5.96 10.51
CA TRP A 294 13.66 7.08 10.46
C TRP A 294 15.09 6.61 10.22
N GLY A 295 15.52 5.52 10.85
CA GLY A 295 16.83 4.94 10.60
C GLY A 295 17.00 4.53 9.14
N TRP A 296 16.00 3.85 8.57
CA TRP A 296 16.03 3.48 7.15
C TRP A 296 16.16 4.69 6.22
N ILE A 297 15.37 5.76 6.43
CA ILE A 297 15.49 6.99 5.62
C ILE A 297 16.91 7.55 5.69
N ALA A 298 17.47 7.64 6.90
CA ALA A 298 18.82 8.16 7.09
C ALA A 298 19.84 7.28 6.36
N TYR A 299 19.80 5.97 6.57
CA TYR A 299 20.75 5.03 5.97
C TYR A 299 20.65 4.98 4.46
N THR A 300 19.47 4.88 3.88
CA THR A 300 19.33 4.85 2.42
C THR A 300 19.88 6.13 1.79
N ILE A 301 19.55 7.30 2.34
CA ILE A 301 20.10 8.54 1.79
C ILE A 301 21.62 8.59 1.98
N PHE A 302 22.16 8.20 3.13
CA PHE A 302 23.62 8.17 3.30
C PHE A 302 24.29 7.18 2.35
N ASP A 303 23.76 5.97 2.20
CA ASP A 303 24.26 4.92 1.30
C ASP A 303 24.23 5.42 -0.16
N ASP A 304 23.11 5.98 -0.64
CA ASP A 304 23.01 6.59 -1.97
C ASP A 304 24.13 7.64 -2.21
N PHE A 305 24.49 8.43 -1.20
CA PHE A 305 25.59 9.39 -1.29
C PHE A 305 26.97 8.76 -1.32
N LEU A 306 27.20 7.72 -0.51
CA LEU A 306 28.46 6.97 -0.52
C LEU A 306 28.64 6.22 -1.85
N ASP A 307 27.53 5.93 -2.53
CA ASP A 307 27.47 5.26 -3.82
C ASP A 307 27.58 6.21 -5.01
N GLU A 308 27.69 7.51 -4.78
CA GLU A 308 27.71 8.58 -5.79
C GLU A 308 26.39 8.71 -6.59
N GLU A 309 25.28 8.15 -6.08
CA GLU A 309 23.94 8.22 -6.68
C GLU A 309 23.00 9.23 -5.99
N GLY A 310 23.42 9.75 -4.83
CA GLY A 310 22.63 10.59 -3.94
C GLY A 310 22.37 12.01 -4.46
N GLN A 311 21.23 12.59 -4.06
CA GLN A 311 20.84 13.95 -4.44
C GLN A 311 21.07 14.94 -3.29
N THR A 312 21.90 15.97 -3.47
CA THR A 312 22.27 16.98 -2.42
C THR A 312 21.08 17.52 -1.62
N LYS A 313 19.93 17.69 -2.27
CA LYS A 313 18.67 18.17 -1.65
C LYS A 313 18.07 17.23 -0.59
N GLN A 314 18.48 15.96 -0.56
CA GLN A 314 17.99 14.94 0.38
C GLN A 314 18.79 14.91 1.70
N LEU A 315 20.01 15.48 1.74
CA LEU A 315 20.83 15.51 2.96
C LEU A 315 20.12 16.12 4.18
N PRO A 316 19.37 17.25 4.06
CA PRO A 316 18.61 17.78 5.19
C PRO A 316 17.58 16.80 5.74
N LEU A 317 16.98 15.96 4.88
CA LEU A 317 16.05 14.92 5.30
C LEU A 317 16.78 13.79 6.05
N ALA A 318 17.95 13.36 5.57
CA ALA A 318 18.78 12.38 6.27
C ALA A 318 19.18 12.87 7.66
N CYS A 319 19.61 14.13 7.80
CA CYS A 319 19.94 14.72 9.09
C CYS A 319 18.72 14.80 10.03
N LEU A 320 17.53 15.14 9.51
CA LEU A 320 16.29 15.09 10.28
C LEU A 320 15.99 13.66 10.76
N ALA A 321 16.05 12.70 9.85
CA ALA A 321 15.75 11.31 10.12
C ALA A 321 16.69 10.73 11.18
N GLN A 322 18.00 10.97 11.07
CA GLN A 322 18.99 10.59 12.07
C GLN A 322 18.68 11.21 13.44
N ARG A 323 18.30 12.50 13.48
CA ARG A 323 17.95 13.18 14.73
C ARG A 323 16.69 12.59 15.36
N GLU A 324 15.65 12.29 14.58
CA GLU A 324 14.42 11.69 15.11
C GLU A 324 14.65 10.25 15.58
N LEU A 325 15.48 9.46 14.87
CA LEU A 325 15.96 8.15 15.32
C LEU A 325 16.61 8.25 16.72
N THR A 326 17.61 9.12 16.88
CA THR A 326 18.32 9.31 18.16
C THR A 326 17.37 9.73 19.27
N LYS A 327 16.49 10.73 19.02
CA LYS A 327 15.49 11.18 20.00
C LYS A 327 14.58 10.06 20.48
N ILE A 328 14.14 9.19 19.58
CA ILE A 328 13.28 8.06 19.95
C ILE A 328 14.05 7.11 20.87
N TYR A 329 15.29 6.75 20.53
CA TYR A 329 16.10 5.85 21.36
C TYR A 329 16.45 6.44 22.72
N ASP A 330 16.80 7.72 22.79
CA ASP A 330 17.08 8.42 24.06
C ASP A 330 15.86 8.44 24.99
N SER A 331 14.66 8.56 24.42
CA SER A 331 13.43 8.67 25.21
C SER A 331 12.95 7.36 25.86
N PHE A 332 13.58 6.21 25.58
CA PHE A 332 13.27 4.97 26.30
C PHE A 332 13.85 4.97 27.71
N ASP A 333 14.77 5.89 28.03
CA ASP A 333 15.40 6.05 29.35
C ASP A 333 15.89 4.72 29.94
N ASN A 334 16.64 3.95 29.13
CA ASN A 334 17.14 2.64 29.49
C ASN A 334 18.58 2.47 29.03
N ALA A 335 19.50 2.39 29.99
CA ALA A 335 20.94 2.32 29.73
C ALA A 335 21.35 1.13 28.83
N GLN A 336 20.66 -0.02 28.90
CA GLN A 336 20.95 -1.15 28.02
C GLN A 336 20.51 -0.89 26.58
N ILE A 337 19.37 -0.22 26.38
CA ILE A 337 18.91 0.19 25.04
C ILE A 337 19.87 1.24 24.47
N THR A 338 20.25 2.25 25.25
CA THR A 338 21.22 3.27 24.84
C THR A 338 22.57 2.66 24.47
N PHE A 339 23.07 1.70 25.28
CA PHE A 339 24.29 0.97 24.96
C PHE A 339 24.17 0.16 23.67
N CYS A 340 23.06 -0.56 23.49
CA CYS A 340 22.78 -1.32 22.26
C CYS A 340 22.72 -0.41 21.04
N PHE A 341 22.04 0.73 21.14
CA PHE A 341 21.95 1.76 20.12
C PHE A 341 23.33 2.25 19.70
N ASN A 342 24.10 2.80 20.64
CA ASN A 342 25.43 3.34 20.35
C ASN A 342 26.38 2.29 19.76
N ARG A 343 26.32 1.05 20.24
CA ARG A 343 27.14 -0.05 19.71
C ARG A 343 26.81 -0.35 18.24
N LEU A 344 25.53 -0.52 17.91
CA LEU A 344 25.13 -0.87 16.54
C LEU A 344 25.29 0.32 15.59
N MET A 345 25.01 1.54 16.02
CA MET A 345 25.27 2.75 15.22
C MET A 345 26.74 2.89 14.88
N LYS A 346 27.61 2.71 15.88
CA LYS A 346 29.06 2.72 15.68
C LYS A 346 29.51 1.66 14.67
N GLU A 347 28.94 0.47 14.73
CA GLU A 347 29.25 -0.61 13.80
C GLU A 347 28.84 -0.28 12.36
N VAL A 348 27.68 0.35 12.16
CA VAL A 348 27.24 0.87 10.85
C VAL A 348 28.22 1.93 10.34
N ASP A 349 28.57 2.91 11.17
CA ASP A 349 29.48 3.99 10.80
C ASP A 349 30.89 3.46 10.43
N GLU A 350 31.42 2.52 11.21
CA GLU A 350 32.71 1.88 10.94
C GLU A 350 32.68 1.05 9.65
N ALA A 351 31.56 0.36 9.36
CA ALA A 351 31.39 -0.41 8.13
C ALA A 351 31.34 0.49 6.89
N ASN A 352 30.56 1.58 6.95
CA ASN A 352 30.48 2.56 5.87
C ASN A 352 31.83 3.26 5.64
N ALA A 353 32.53 3.64 6.71
CA ALA A 353 33.87 4.21 6.60
C ALA A 353 34.84 3.25 5.91
N TYR A 354 34.83 1.96 6.31
CA TYR A 354 35.69 0.95 5.72
C TYR A 354 35.40 0.72 4.23
N GLU A 355 34.12 0.70 3.83
CA GLU A 355 33.71 0.55 2.43
C GLU A 355 34.24 1.69 1.56
N VAL A 356 34.00 2.93 1.98
CA VAL A 356 34.43 4.12 1.23
C VAL A 356 35.94 4.18 1.11
N THR A 357 36.69 3.85 2.18
CA THR A 357 38.15 3.95 2.15
C THR A 357 38.85 2.75 1.52
N SER A 358 38.22 1.57 1.51
CA SER A 358 38.92 0.31 1.22
C SER A 358 38.26 -0.56 0.15
N LEU A 359 36.96 -0.38 -0.11
CA LEU A 359 36.17 -1.21 -1.03
C LEU A 359 35.67 -0.47 -2.28
N ARG A 360 35.95 0.84 -2.41
CA ARG A 360 35.72 1.62 -3.63
C ARG A 360 37.00 1.71 -4.47
N SER A 361 36.94 1.21 -5.70
CA SER A 361 38.11 1.11 -6.59
C SER A 361 38.38 2.41 -7.35
N THR A 362 39.05 3.39 -6.73
CA THR A 362 39.67 4.50 -7.50
C THR A 362 41.19 4.35 -7.66
N ASN A 363 41.91 3.60 -6.81
CA ASN A 363 43.38 3.48 -6.90
C ASN A 363 44.04 2.25 -6.23
N HIS A 364 43.30 1.21 -5.87
CA HIS A 364 43.88 0.05 -5.17
C HIS A 364 43.87 -1.20 -6.04
N ASN A 365 45.01 -1.90 -6.06
CA ASN A 365 45.19 -3.16 -6.76
C ASN A 365 44.22 -4.20 -6.14
N PRO A 366 43.04 -4.44 -6.75
CA PRO A 366 41.89 -5.04 -6.08
C PRO A 366 42.05 -6.55 -5.88
N GLN A 367 43.16 -7.13 -6.33
CA GLN A 367 43.43 -8.57 -6.32
C GLN A 367 43.65 -9.18 -4.92
N LYS A 368 43.62 -8.38 -3.84
CA LYS A 368 43.92 -8.87 -2.48
C LYS A 368 42.83 -8.60 -1.43
N ILE A 369 41.77 -7.89 -1.74
CA ILE A 369 40.72 -7.57 -0.76
C ILE A 369 39.52 -8.46 -1.04
N VAL A 370 39.28 -9.41 -0.15
CA VAL A 370 38.05 -10.22 -0.10
C VAL A 370 37.35 -9.83 1.20
N PRO A 371 36.23 -9.09 1.14
CA PRO A 371 35.47 -8.72 2.33
C PRO A 371 35.00 -9.98 3.07
N ASP A 372 35.10 -9.98 4.39
CA ASP A 372 34.53 -11.06 5.20
C ASP A 372 33.00 -11.00 5.10
N LEU A 373 32.34 -12.15 4.93
CA LEU A 373 30.88 -12.24 4.86
C LEU A 373 30.21 -11.72 6.14
N ALA A 374 30.87 -11.80 7.29
CA ALA A 374 30.33 -11.20 8.50
C ALA A 374 30.39 -9.66 8.45
N SER A 375 31.41 -9.09 7.80
CA SER A 375 31.60 -7.64 7.70
C SER A 375 30.58 -6.96 6.79
N ILE A 376 30.10 -7.62 5.74
CA ILE A 376 29.12 -7.04 4.79
C ILE A 376 27.74 -6.77 5.43
N ALA A 377 27.33 -7.56 6.42
CA ALA A 377 26.07 -7.32 7.12
C ALA A 377 26.14 -6.09 8.05
N SER A 378 27.35 -5.62 8.38
CA SER A 378 27.60 -4.55 9.35
C SER A 378 27.00 -3.21 8.93
N LYS A 379 26.84 -2.94 7.62
CA LYS A 379 26.13 -1.75 7.13
C LYS A 379 24.65 -1.76 7.48
N SER A 380 24.08 -2.95 7.61
CA SER A 380 22.65 -3.17 7.82
C SER A 380 22.29 -3.55 9.26
N VAL A 381 23.25 -3.60 10.20
CA VAL A 381 22.95 -4.02 11.60
C VAL A 381 22.05 -3.04 12.34
N GLY A 382 21.88 -1.81 11.83
CA GLY A 382 20.85 -0.88 12.30
C GLY A 382 19.44 -1.49 12.30
N HIS A 383 19.14 -2.44 11.41
CA HIS A 383 17.87 -3.18 11.40
C HIS A 383 17.62 -4.02 12.66
N LEU A 384 18.68 -4.37 13.39
CA LEU A 384 18.60 -5.19 14.60
C LEU A 384 18.13 -4.36 15.81
N LEU A 385 18.23 -3.03 15.74
CA LEU A 385 17.92 -2.14 16.85
C LEU A 385 16.50 -2.33 17.39
N GLY A 386 15.49 -2.46 16.51
CA GLY A 386 14.11 -2.69 16.91
C GLY A 386 13.93 -4.00 17.70
N PRO A 387 14.22 -5.17 17.10
CA PRO A 387 14.15 -6.45 17.79
C PRO A 387 14.95 -6.52 19.10
N LEU A 388 16.21 -6.07 19.12
CA LEU A 388 17.05 -6.16 20.31
C LEU A 388 16.54 -5.25 21.44
N SER A 389 16.10 -4.04 21.09
CA SER A 389 15.51 -3.14 22.09
C SER A 389 14.21 -3.71 22.65
N PHE A 390 13.38 -4.32 21.82
CA PHE A 390 12.19 -5.03 22.29
C PHE A 390 12.53 -6.15 23.29
N LEU A 391 13.56 -6.96 23.02
CA LEU A 391 14.00 -8.02 23.94
C LEU A 391 14.50 -7.46 25.28
N ILE A 392 15.27 -6.37 25.25
CA ILE A 392 15.73 -5.66 26.46
C ILE A 392 14.53 -5.16 27.28
N MET A 393 13.55 -4.54 26.62
CA MET A 393 12.32 -4.06 27.25
C MET A 393 11.47 -5.19 27.84
N ALA A 394 11.45 -6.34 27.16
CA ALA A 394 10.80 -7.56 27.62
C ALA A 394 11.58 -8.31 28.71
N ARG A 395 12.73 -7.75 29.15
CA ARG A 395 13.61 -8.30 30.20
C ARG A 395 14.04 -9.74 29.90
N VAL A 396 14.42 -9.98 28.65
CA VAL A 396 14.97 -11.26 28.21
C VAL A 396 16.40 -11.41 28.76
N ASP A 397 16.78 -12.64 29.10
CA ASP A 397 18.14 -12.94 29.56
C ASP A 397 19.19 -12.60 28.49
N GLN A 398 20.33 -12.06 28.93
CA GLN A 398 21.40 -11.58 28.05
C GLN A 398 21.91 -12.67 27.09
N ALA A 399 22.03 -13.92 27.54
CA ALA A 399 22.49 -15.01 26.68
C ALA A 399 21.48 -15.36 25.58
N GLN A 400 20.17 -15.15 25.83
CA GLN A 400 19.15 -15.31 24.79
C GLN A 400 19.16 -14.13 23.81
N ILE A 401 19.39 -12.90 24.28
CA ILE A 401 19.54 -11.72 23.43
C ILE A 401 20.70 -11.91 22.46
N GLU A 402 21.88 -12.32 22.96
CA GLU A 402 23.06 -12.58 22.13
C GLU A 402 22.83 -13.71 21.12
N MET A 403 22.09 -14.75 21.51
CA MET A 403 21.74 -15.84 20.61
C MET A 403 20.83 -15.36 19.48
N ILE A 404 19.84 -14.53 19.78
CA ILE A 404 18.94 -13.94 18.78
C ILE A 404 19.69 -12.95 17.89
N GLU A 405 20.56 -12.10 18.45
CA GLU A 405 21.39 -11.20 17.65
C GLU A 405 22.21 -11.97 16.61
N ARG A 406 22.82 -13.09 16.99
CA ARG A 406 23.56 -13.95 16.06
C ARG A 406 22.70 -14.56 14.95
N ILE A 407 21.46 -14.95 15.27
CA ILE A 407 20.50 -15.44 14.28
C ILE A 407 20.14 -14.32 13.30
N LEU A 408 19.79 -13.13 13.80
CA LEU A 408 19.40 -12.00 12.97
C LEU A 408 20.58 -11.47 12.13
N ARG A 409 21.82 -11.56 12.63
CA ARG A 409 23.02 -11.29 11.83
C ARG A 409 23.17 -12.27 10.68
N SER A 410 22.90 -13.56 10.90
CA SER A 410 22.91 -14.56 9.82
C SER A 410 21.84 -14.27 8.76
N TYR A 411 20.67 -13.77 9.18
CA TYR A 411 19.64 -13.26 8.27
C TYR A 411 20.15 -12.08 7.42
N LEU A 412 20.78 -11.07 8.03
CA LEU A 412 21.33 -9.93 7.30
C LEU A 412 22.44 -10.32 6.32
N VAL A 413 23.32 -11.25 6.70
CA VAL A 413 24.36 -11.78 5.79
C VAL A 413 23.72 -12.47 4.59
N LEU A 414 22.69 -13.30 4.79
CA LEU A 414 22.00 -13.97 3.69
C LEU A 414 21.24 -13.01 2.78
N LYS A 415 20.64 -11.95 3.35
CA LYS A 415 20.00 -10.89 2.60
C LYS A 415 21.00 -10.15 1.71
N GLN A 416 22.10 -9.66 2.30
CA GLN A 416 23.14 -8.94 1.55
C GLN A 416 23.79 -9.83 0.49
N LEU A 417 24.05 -11.10 0.80
CA LEU A 417 24.61 -12.03 -0.17
C LEU A 417 23.64 -12.27 -1.34
N ASN A 418 22.34 -12.35 -1.07
CA ASN A 418 21.34 -12.44 -2.13
C ASN A 418 21.40 -11.20 -3.03
N ASP A 419 21.46 -10.00 -2.46
CA ASP A 419 21.50 -8.75 -3.23
C ASP A 419 22.78 -8.68 -4.08
N ASP A 420 23.95 -8.93 -3.48
CA ASP A 420 25.24 -8.97 -4.18
C ASP A 420 25.26 -10.00 -5.35
N LEU A 421 24.54 -11.12 -5.22
CA LEU A 421 24.44 -12.14 -6.28
C LEU A 421 23.56 -11.71 -7.47
N HIS A 422 22.61 -10.79 -7.26
CA HIS A 422 21.74 -10.27 -8.31
C HIS A 422 22.32 -9.00 -8.96
N ASP A 423 23.04 -8.18 -8.20
CA ASP A 423 23.51 -6.86 -8.63
C ASP A 423 25.00 -6.81 -9.01
N TRP A 424 25.74 -7.94 -8.89
CA TRP A 424 27.19 -7.99 -9.11
C TRP A 424 27.68 -7.36 -10.42
N GLU A 425 26.89 -7.39 -11.50
CA GLU A 425 27.27 -6.78 -12.78
C GLU A 425 27.34 -5.25 -12.67
N GLN A 426 26.35 -4.65 -12.00
CA GLN A 426 26.25 -3.21 -11.76
C GLN A 426 27.33 -2.78 -10.76
N ASP A 427 27.45 -3.51 -9.65
CA ASP A 427 28.48 -3.27 -8.63
C ASP A 427 29.89 -3.27 -9.24
N LEU A 428 30.17 -4.24 -10.12
CA LEU A 428 31.45 -4.35 -10.79
C LEU A 428 31.72 -3.17 -11.72
N GLN A 429 30.71 -2.70 -12.45
CA GLN A 429 30.79 -1.53 -13.35
C GLN A 429 30.99 -0.23 -12.57
N SER A 430 30.33 -0.10 -11.42
CA SER A 430 30.46 1.03 -10.50
C SER A 430 31.74 0.97 -9.64
N GLY A 431 32.60 -0.04 -9.86
CA GLY A 431 33.88 -0.17 -9.18
C GLY A 431 33.78 -0.58 -7.70
N GLN A 432 32.63 -1.10 -7.28
CA GLN A 432 32.39 -1.60 -5.93
C GLN A 432 33.06 -2.97 -5.73
N ILE A 433 33.57 -3.22 -4.52
CA ILE A 433 34.18 -4.49 -4.12
C ILE A 433 33.33 -5.11 -3.01
N ASN A 434 32.53 -6.09 -3.39
CA ASN A 434 31.76 -6.97 -2.51
C ASN A 434 32.28 -8.42 -2.60
N PRO A 435 31.77 -9.37 -1.82
CA PRO A 435 32.21 -10.76 -1.86
C PRO A 435 32.11 -11.39 -3.26
N VAL A 436 31.06 -11.09 -4.04
CA VAL A 436 30.86 -11.66 -5.37
C VAL A 436 31.86 -11.10 -6.37
N THR A 437 31.93 -9.78 -6.47
CA THR A 437 32.84 -9.07 -7.39
C THR A 437 34.31 -9.30 -7.06
N SER A 438 34.68 -9.40 -5.77
CA SER A 438 36.05 -9.75 -5.35
C SER A 438 36.44 -11.16 -5.79
N ARG A 439 35.57 -12.18 -5.60
CA ARG A 439 35.85 -13.55 -6.07
C ARG A 439 35.90 -13.67 -7.58
N LEU A 440 35.07 -12.91 -8.29
CA LEU A 440 35.13 -12.82 -9.76
C LEU A 440 36.48 -12.25 -10.21
N ARG A 441 36.92 -11.14 -9.63
CA ARG A 441 38.22 -10.51 -9.95
C ARG A 441 39.41 -11.44 -9.63
N VAL A 442 39.37 -12.16 -8.52
CA VAL A 442 40.39 -13.16 -8.15
C VAL A 442 40.41 -14.34 -9.14
N SER A 443 39.24 -14.81 -9.57
CA SER A 443 39.13 -15.96 -10.47
C SER A 443 39.51 -15.67 -11.94
N THR A 444 39.51 -14.40 -12.35
CA THR A 444 39.66 -13.99 -13.75
C THR A 444 40.94 -13.23 -14.07
N GLY A 445 41.54 -12.56 -13.08
CA GLY A 445 42.55 -11.53 -13.32
C GLY A 445 41.93 -10.25 -13.93
N VAL A 446 42.66 -9.13 -13.89
CA VAL A 446 42.13 -7.77 -14.22
C VAL A 446 41.67 -7.61 -15.69
N LYS A 447 41.89 -8.58 -16.58
CA LYS A 447 41.70 -8.44 -18.04
C LYS A 447 40.57 -9.28 -18.65
N ALA A 448 39.71 -9.91 -17.86
CA ALA A 448 38.60 -10.71 -18.42
C ALA A 448 37.51 -9.83 -19.05
N SER A 449 36.92 -10.31 -20.15
CA SER A 449 35.75 -9.66 -20.74
C SER A 449 34.52 -9.85 -19.84
N LEU A 450 33.49 -9.01 -20.01
CA LEU A 450 32.23 -9.17 -19.28
C LEU A 450 31.58 -10.55 -19.52
N ILE A 451 31.73 -11.10 -20.73
CA ILE A 451 31.23 -12.43 -21.08
C ILE A 451 31.96 -13.51 -20.28
N ASP A 452 33.29 -13.41 -20.16
CA ASP A 452 34.08 -14.36 -19.36
C ASP A 452 33.66 -14.30 -17.88
N LEU A 453 33.43 -13.09 -17.37
CA LEU A 453 32.95 -12.88 -16.00
C LEU A 453 31.58 -13.50 -15.78
N LYS A 454 30.61 -13.28 -16.69
CA LYS A 454 29.29 -13.94 -16.62
C LYS A 454 29.40 -15.46 -16.66
N MET A 455 30.25 -15.99 -17.53
CA MET A 455 30.48 -17.43 -17.64
C MET A 455 31.08 -18.03 -16.37
N ILE A 456 32.03 -17.33 -15.74
CA ILE A 456 32.67 -17.78 -14.49
C ILE A 456 31.72 -17.63 -13.31
N PHE A 457 30.93 -16.56 -13.27
CA PHE A 457 29.87 -16.37 -12.30
C PHE A 457 28.94 -17.59 -12.26
N TRP A 458 28.33 -17.89 -13.41
CA TRP A 458 27.36 -18.98 -13.52
C TRP A 458 28.00 -20.36 -13.36
N LYS A 459 29.21 -20.59 -13.86
CA LYS A 459 29.82 -21.93 -13.78
C LYS A 459 30.35 -22.29 -12.41
N LYS A 460 30.86 -21.31 -11.66
CA LYS A 460 31.67 -21.54 -10.45
C LYS A 460 31.18 -20.72 -9.26
N ILE A 461 31.10 -19.41 -9.40
CA ILE A 461 30.92 -18.51 -8.25
C ILE A 461 29.56 -18.71 -7.58
N ILE A 462 28.49 -18.89 -8.36
CA ILE A 462 27.15 -19.11 -7.82
C ILE A 462 27.07 -20.38 -6.93
N ASP A 463 27.78 -21.45 -7.29
CA ASP A 463 27.82 -22.70 -6.50
C ASP A 463 28.59 -22.51 -5.19
N GLU A 464 29.66 -21.71 -5.19
CA GLU A 464 30.43 -21.40 -3.98
C GLU A 464 29.57 -20.64 -2.97
N PHE A 465 28.78 -19.67 -3.43
CA PHE A 465 27.89 -18.90 -2.57
C PHE A 465 26.64 -19.66 -2.13
N ASP A 466 26.12 -20.59 -2.95
CA ASP A 466 25.09 -21.53 -2.51
C ASP A 466 25.59 -22.36 -1.31
N TYR A 467 26.79 -22.93 -1.41
CA TYR A 467 27.40 -23.70 -0.32
C TYR A 467 27.60 -22.87 0.95
N GLU A 468 28.03 -21.61 0.82
CA GLU A 468 28.20 -20.71 1.96
C GLU A 468 26.87 -20.30 2.60
N SER A 469 25.85 -20.04 1.77
CA SER A 469 24.50 -19.73 2.25
C SER A 469 23.93 -20.89 3.07
N GLU A 470 24.14 -22.14 2.63
CA GLU A 470 23.74 -23.35 3.34
C GLU A 470 24.48 -23.50 4.68
N LYS A 471 25.78 -23.18 4.73
CA LYS A 471 26.57 -23.23 5.97
C LYS A 471 26.06 -22.22 6.99
N ILE A 472 25.74 -21.00 6.54
CA ILE A 472 25.20 -19.93 7.39
C ILE A 472 23.81 -20.33 7.90
N ALA A 473 22.91 -20.79 7.02
CA ALA A 473 21.58 -21.23 7.38
C ALA A 473 21.60 -22.39 8.41
N LYS A 474 22.46 -23.39 8.21
CA LYS A 474 22.63 -24.51 9.17
C LYS A 474 23.16 -24.03 10.53
N SER A 475 24.07 -23.05 10.53
CA SER A 475 24.57 -22.45 11.77
C SER A 475 23.46 -21.70 12.52
N ALA A 476 22.67 -20.90 11.80
CA ALA A 476 21.51 -20.19 12.34
C ALA A 476 20.47 -21.19 12.89
N GLN A 477 20.15 -22.26 12.16
CA GLN A 477 19.17 -23.26 12.59
C GLN A 477 19.56 -23.93 13.92
N LYS A 478 20.84 -24.19 14.15
CA LYS A 478 21.33 -24.72 15.44
C LYS A 478 21.06 -23.76 16.60
N LEU A 479 21.09 -22.45 16.36
CA LEU A 479 20.76 -21.43 17.35
C LEU A 479 19.24 -21.27 17.51
N ILE A 480 18.49 -21.31 16.41
CA ILE A 480 17.01 -21.25 16.40
C ILE A 480 16.42 -22.38 17.26
N ASN A 481 16.99 -23.59 17.17
CA ASN A 481 16.55 -24.74 17.97
C ASN A 481 16.89 -24.63 19.46
N LYS A 482 17.83 -23.74 19.84
CA LYS A 482 18.28 -23.55 21.23
C LYS A 482 17.60 -22.37 21.93
N GLN A 483 17.30 -21.30 21.18
CA GLN A 483 16.59 -20.16 21.73
C GLN A 483 15.14 -20.55 22.07
N LYS A 484 14.56 -19.92 23.10
CA LYS A 484 13.21 -20.26 23.60
C LYS A 484 12.23 -19.08 23.60
N VAL A 485 12.67 -17.96 23.05
CA VAL A 485 12.09 -16.64 23.32
C VAL A 485 11.24 -16.15 22.16
N VAL A 486 11.60 -16.54 20.94
CA VAL A 486 10.87 -16.21 19.71
C VAL A 486 10.43 -17.51 19.05
N LYS A 487 9.28 -17.50 18.38
CA LYS A 487 8.78 -18.65 17.62
C LYS A 487 9.82 -19.09 16.58
N ALA A 488 10.21 -20.36 16.65
CA ALA A 488 11.23 -20.93 15.77
C ALA A 488 10.84 -20.78 14.29
N ASP A 489 9.59 -21.05 13.93
CA ASP A 489 9.10 -20.98 12.55
C ASP A 489 9.26 -19.59 11.93
N PHE A 490 9.09 -18.53 12.73
CA PHE A 490 9.31 -17.16 12.27
C PHE A 490 10.78 -16.91 11.92
N LEU A 491 11.70 -17.30 12.82
CA LEU A 491 13.14 -17.13 12.59
C LEU A 491 13.63 -18.01 11.43
N THR A 492 13.11 -19.24 11.31
CA THR A 492 13.41 -20.13 10.19
C THR A 492 12.94 -19.53 8.88
N CYS A 493 11.73 -18.96 8.83
CA CYS A 493 11.18 -18.32 7.65
C CYS A 493 12.04 -17.14 7.16
N LEU A 494 12.54 -16.29 8.07
CA LEU A 494 13.45 -15.19 7.73
C LEU A 494 14.73 -15.70 7.03
N ILE A 495 15.30 -16.79 7.52
CA ILE A 495 16.52 -17.41 6.96
C ILE A 495 16.23 -18.07 5.61
N ASP A 496 15.16 -18.89 5.55
CA ASP A 496 14.84 -19.70 4.38
C ASP A 496 14.36 -18.86 3.18
N GLN A 497 13.80 -17.66 3.40
CA GLN A 497 13.41 -16.74 2.32
C GLN A 497 14.60 -16.43 1.39
N PHE A 498 15.72 -15.97 1.95
CA PHE A 498 16.90 -15.57 1.18
C PHE A 498 17.73 -16.77 0.72
N ARG A 499 17.88 -17.79 1.58
CA ARG A 499 18.48 -19.06 1.18
C ARG A 499 17.76 -19.68 -0.02
N GLY A 500 16.43 -19.72 0.02
CA GLY A 500 15.60 -20.22 -1.09
C GLY A 500 15.70 -19.37 -2.34
N SER A 501 15.91 -18.05 -2.21
CA SER A 501 16.18 -17.15 -3.33
C SER A 501 17.50 -17.49 -4.02
N ILE A 502 18.59 -17.58 -3.27
CA ILE A 502 19.92 -17.98 -3.78
C ILE A 502 19.85 -19.34 -4.49
N LYS A 503 19.15 -20.31 -3.89
CA LYS A 503 18.97 -21.63 -4.49
C LYS A 503 18.23 -21.58 -5.83
N ARG A 504 17.16 -20.77 -5.94
CA ARG A 504 16.47 -20.57 -7.24
C ARG A 504 17.38 -19.92 -8.28
N THR A 505 18.24 -18.99 -7.87
CA THR A 505 19.24 -18.40 -8.77
C THR A 505 20.20 -19.48 -9.28
N VAL A 506 20.67 -20.40 -8.43
CA VAL A 506 21.49 -21.56 -8.84
C VAL A 506 20.72 -22.47 -9.82
N GLU A 507 19.43 -22.73 -9.59
CA GLU A 507 18.60 -23.56 -10.48
C GLU A 507 18.48 -22.95 -11.90
N SER A 508 18.55 -21.61 -12.03
CA SER A 508 18.55 -20.91 -13.33
C SER A 508 19.89 -20.94 -14.08
N LYS A 509 20.92 -21.58 -13.53
CA LYS A 509 22.29 -21.61 -14.07
C LYS A 509 22.37 -22.18 -15.48
N GLU A 510 21.72 -23.30 -15.76
CA GLU A 510 21.80 -23.95 -17.08
C GLU A 510 21.17 -23.10 -18.18
N GLU A 511 20.01 -22.51 -17.89
CA GLU A 511 19.30 -21.59 -18.77
C GLU A 511 20.15 -20.34 -19.05
N SER A 512 20.74 -19.76 -18.01
CA SER A 512 21.59 -18.57 -18.12
C SER A 512 22.86 -18.84 -18.93
N ILE A 513 23.53 -19.98 -18.73
CA ILE A 513 24.68 -20.39 -19.53
C ILE A 513 24.29 -20.63 -20.99
N SER A 514 23.14 -21.25 -21.25
CA SER A 514 22.62 -21.49 -22.60
C SER A 514 22.33 -20.17 -23.33
N PHE A 515 21.70 -19.22 -22.63
CA PHE A 515 21.42 -17.88 -23.14
C PHE A 515 22.72 -17.15 -23.55
N ILE A 516 23.72 -17.12 -22.66
CA ILE A 516 25.02 -16.48 -22.96
C ILE A 516 25.68 -17.11 -24.18
N LYS A 517 25.71 -18.45 -24.29
CA LYS A 517 26.30 -19.15 -25.44
C LYS A 517 25.58 -18.88 -26.76
N THR A 518 24.29 -18.55 -26.71
CA THR A 518 23.45 -18.31 -27.90
C THR A 518 23.61 -16.89 -28.43
N PHE A 519 23.73 -15.89 -27.54
CA PHE A 519 23.86 -14.47 -27.89
C PHE A 519 25.29 -14.01 -28.19
N VAL A 520 26.30 -14.82 -27.88
CA VAL A 520 27.73 -14.52 -28.11
C VAL A 520 28.27 -15.17 -29.40
N LYS A 521 27.44 -15.95 -30.12
CA LYS A 521 27.71 -16.34 -31.51
C LYS A 521 27.31 -15.24 -32.45
#